data_AF-A0A1G1E9W3-F1
#
_entry.id   AF-A0A1G1E9W3-F1
#
_cell.length_a   1.000
_cell.length_b   1.000
_cell.length_c   1.000
_cell.angle_alpha   90.00
_cell.angle_beta   90.00
_cell.angle_gamma   90.00
#
_symmetry.space_group_name_H-M   'P 1'
#
loop_
_entity.id
_entity.type
_entity.pdbx_description
1 polymer ?
#
loop_
_entity_poly.entity_id
_entity_poly.type
_entity_poly.pdbx_seq_one_letter_code
_entity_poly.pdbx_strand_id
1 'polypeptide(L)'
;MQLETNEDKIIRFAVQGGVVYPKCYGWELARNGESLFLPSVGGITYNVRVGDPVFDLAGDHIEPCVSLSSDPKEPNKDPNRAFNAFSCIGNEAVIISGEAKGARGVVTGHHGGVEHVIVDFDDAVLEKITQDDKILIRAYGQGLSLTDYPDIKLFSLDPGVLKGMGIIASNDGKLEVPVAAVVPGMFMGSGLGHNDVYKGDYDIQTSDREAIKRNHLDKLRLGDFVAIQDHDSSYGWTYKEGAVTIGVIIHTDSHLAGHGPGVQTVMTSSKSLIVPRINPDANIGIYLKIGRWRG
;
A
#
# COMPACT_ATOMS: atom_id res chain seq x y z
N MET A 1 10.38 -23.62 -8.29
CA MET A 1 9.08 -23.83 -8.97
C MET A 1 8.46 -22.46 -9.20
N GLN A 2 7.85 -22.21 -10.34
CA GLN A 2 7.12 -20.96 -10.61
C GLN A 2 5.68 -21.16 -10.13
N LEU A 3 5.11 -20.20 -9.39
CA LEU A 3 3.72 -20.26 -8.93
C LEU A 3 2.77 -20.28 -10.13
N GLU A 4 1.78 -21.17 -10.10
CA GLU A 4 0.76 -21.21 -11.15
C GLU A 4 -0.33 -20.18 -10.87
N THR A 5 -0.69 -19.40 -11.88
CA THR A 5 -1.68 -18.32 -11.74
C THR A 5 -2.67 -18.35 -12.89
N ASN A 6 -3.81 -17.68 -12.70
CA ASN A 6 -4.78 -17.38 -13.74
C ASN A 6 -4.47 -16.08 -14.51
N GLU A 7 -3.20 -15.64 -14.55
CA GLU A 7 -2.79 -14.34 -15.12
C GLU A 7 -3.24 -14.14 -16.58
N ASP A 8 -3.31 -15.23 -17.35
CA ASP A 8 -3.78 -15.25 -18.74
C ASP A 8 -5.25 -14.83 -18.89
N LYS A 9 -6.02 -14.90 -17.80
CA LYS A 9 -7.46 -14.55 -17.75
C LYS A 9 -7.72 -13.18 -17.14
N ILE A 10 -6.69 -12.49 -16.64
CA ILE A 10 -6.85 -11.20 -15.97
C ILE A 10 -7.12 -10.11 -16.99
N ILE A 11 -8.19 -9.35 -16.74
CA ILE A 11 -8.59 -8.24 -17.59
C ILE A 11 -7.73 -7.02 -17.29
N ARG A 12 -7.18 -6.43 -18.35
CA ARG A 12 -6.52 -5.14 -18.30
C ARG A 12 -7.44 -4.08 -18.90
N PHE A 13 -7.64 -2.98 -18.18
CA PHE A 13 -8.45 -1.87 -18.67
C PHE A 13 -7.95 -0.54 -18.11
N ALA A 14 -8.54 0.55 -18.59
CA ALA A 14 -8.13 1.88 -18.19
C ALA A 14 -9.05 2.42 -17.09
N VAL A 15 -8.47 2.97 -16.04
CA VAL A 15 -9.14 3.85 -15.08
C VAL A 15 -8.43 5.19 -15.09
N GLN A 16 -9.17 6.28 -14.89
CA GLN A 16 -8.62 7.63 -15.00
C GLN A 16 -8.97 8.43 -13.75
N GLY A 17 -7.99 9.15 -13.22
CA GLY A 17 -8.17 10.11 -12.14
C GLY A 17 -7.38 11.39 -12.43
N GLY A 18 -7.29 12.23 -11.41
CA GLY A 18 -6.41 13.40 -11.38
C GLY A 18 -5.70 13.48 -10.05
N VAL A 19 -4.74 14.40 -9.96
CA VAL A 19 -4.08 14.69 -8.68
C VAL A 19 -5.11 15.31 -7.72
N VAL A 20 -5.10 14.84 -6.48
CA VAL A 20 -5.98 15.40 -5.43
C VAL A 20 -5.24 16.50 -4.68
N TYR A 21 -5.93 17.59 -4.35
CA TYR A 21 -5.40 18.61 -3.46
C TYR A 21 -5.08 18.01 -2.07
N PRO A 22 -4.04 18.50 -1.37
CA PRO A 22 -3.75 18.08 -0.01
C PRO A 22 -4.91 18.43 0.92
N LYS A 23 -5.18 17.55 1.89
CA LYS A 23 -6.19 17.81 2.93
C LYS A 23 -5.55 18.51 4.12
N CYS A 24 -6.29 19.43 4.72
CA CYS A 24 -5.92 20.12 5.95
C CYS A 24 -7.01 19.87 6.99
N TYR A 25 -6.64 19.18 8.07
CA TYR A 25 -7.54 18.87 9.19
C TYR A 25 -7.47 19.90 10.32
N GLY A 26 -6.53 20.85 10.25
CA GLY A 26 -6.30 21.86 11.28
C GLY A 26 -5.59 21.27 12.49
N TRP A 27 -6.05 21.59 13.70
CA TRP A 27 -5.52 21.01 14.93
C TRP A 27 -6.10 19.62 15.15
N GLU A 28 -5.23 18.61 15.16
CA GLU A 28 -5.60 17.23 15.45
C GLU A 28 -5.08 16.81 16.82
N LEU A 29 -5.78 15.87 17.46
CA LEU A 29 -5.45 15.39 18.79
C LEU A 29 -4.56 14.14 18.70
N ALA A 30 -3.29 14.30 19.08
CA ALA A 30 -2.35 13.19 19.17
C ALA A 30 -2.72 12.22 20.30
N ARG A 31 -2.21 10.99 20.19
CA ARG A 31 -2.41 9.88 21.14
C ARG A 31 -1.98 10.18 22.58
N ASN A 32 -1.12 11.17 22.78
CA ASN A 32 -0.65 11.64 24.09
C ASN A 32 -1.50 12.80 24.65
N GLY A 33 -2.53 13.26 23.94
CA GLY A 33 -3.39 14.37 24.33
C GLY A 33 -2.91 15.75 23.87
N GLU A 34 -1.81 15.84 23.12
CA GLU A 34 -1.33 17.10 22.54
C GLU A 34 -2.10 17.46 21.26
N SER A 35 -2.31 18.76 21.01
CA SER A 35 -2.84 19.23 19.74
C SER A 35 -1.70 19.54 18.77
N LEU A 36 -1.72 18.94 17.59
CA LEU A 36 -0.71 19.11 16.54
C LEU A 36 -1.35 19.72 15.29
N PHE A 37 -0.61 20.58 14.60
CA PHE A 37 -0.98 21.07 13.28
C PHE A 37 0.14 20.72 12.30
N LEU A 38 -0.06 19.66 11.53
CA LEU A 38 0.94 19.06 10.66
C LEU A 38 0.39 18.89 9.23
N PRO A 39 1.25 18.85 8.21
CA PRO A 39 0.89 18.34 6.89
C PRO A 39 0.35 16.91 6.99
N SER A 40 -0.57 16.56 6.08
CA SER A 40 -1.19 15.25 6.06
C SER A 40 -1.36 14.72 4.62
N VAL A 41 -2.33 13.84 4.42
CA VAL A 41 -2.68 13.15 3.16
C VAL A 41 -2.97 14.07 1.98
N GLY A 42 -2.88 13.51 0.78
CA GLY A 42 -3.20 14.16 -0.48
C GLY A 42 -2.09 15.04 -1.03
N GLY A 43 -2.22 15.43 -2.28
CA GLY A 43 -1.30 16.37 -2.92
C GLY A 43 -0.12 15.74 -3.65
N ILE A 44 0.90 16.58 -3.83
CA ILE A 44 2.20 16.24 -4.43
C ILE A 44 3.24 16.44 -3.33
N THR A 45 3.76 15.33 -2.82
CA THR A 45 4.78 15.29 -1.77
C THR A 45 6.18 15.25 -2.41
N TYR A 46 6.87 16.39 -2.36
CA TYR A 46 8.15 16.58 -3.05
C TYR A 46 9.37 15.92 -2.37
N ASN A 47 9.30 15.56 -1.09
CA ASN A 47 10.47 15.12 -0.33
C ASN A 47 10.30 13.77 0.40
N VAL A 48 9.21 13.04 0.12
CA VAL A 48 8.97 11.69 0.62
C VAL A 48 8.75 10.75 -0.57
N ARG A 49 9.45 9.63 -0.58
CA ARG A 49 9.50 8.65 -1.67
C ARG A 49 9.31 7.23 -1.14
N VAL A 50 8.92 6.32 -2.03
CA VAL A 50 9.07 4.89 -1.74
C VAL A 50 10.51 4.57 -1.36
N GLY A 51 10.70 3.85 -0.26
CA GLY A 51 11.99 3.53 0.34
C GLY A 51 12.41 4.44 1.49
N ASP A 52 11.73 5.57 1.70
CA ASP A 52 11.98 6.41 2.89
C ASP A 52 11.46 5.76 4.18
N PRO A 53 12.09 6.04 5.33
CA PRO A 53 11.57 5.65 6.63
C PRO A 53 10.15 6.18 6.86
N VAL A 54 9.31 5.39 7.55
CA VAL A 54 7.94 5.81 7.87
C VAL A 54 7.84 6.69 9.13
N PHE A 55 8.91 6.80 9.90
CA PHE A 55 8.96 7.51 11.19
C PHE A 55 9.71 8.84 11.11
N ASP A 56 9.62 9.61 12.19
CA ASP A 56 10.40 10.83 12.46
C ASP A 56 10.20 11.96 11.44
N LEU A 57 8.99 12.05 10.88
CA LEU A 57 8.58 13.13 10.00
C LEU A 57 7.69 14.12 10.76
N ALA A 58 7.80 15.41 10.45
CA ALA A 58 6.87 16.43 10.90
C ALA A 58 5.62 16.42 10.00
N GLY A 59 4.86 15.32 10.05
CA GLY A 59 3.68 15.05 9.23
C GLY A 59 2.82 13.93 9.83
N ASP A 60 1.58 13.81 9.37
CA ASP A 60 0.63 12.80 9.85
C ASP A 60 -0.03 12.08 8.65
N HIS A 61 0.16 10.76 8.51
CA HIS A 61 -0.30 10.00 7.33
C HIS A 61 0.25 10.56 6.00
N ILE A 62 1.53 10.91 5.93
CA ILE A 62 2.09 11.42 4.67
C ILE A 62 2.07 10.32 3.61
N GLU A 63 1.43 10.62 2.49
CA GLU A 63 1.42 9.80 1.28
C GLU A 63 2.64 10.19 0.41
N PRO A 64 3.48 9.23 -0.02
CA PRO A 64 4.64 9.54 -0.85
C PRO A 64 4.24 9.96 -2.26
N CYS A 65 5.06 10.82 -2.87
CA CYS A 65 4.91 11.25 -4.26
C CYS A 65 3.55 11.89 -4.57
N VAL A 66 2.66 11.23 -5.30
CA VAL A 66 1.45 11.85 -5.84
C VAL A 66 0.21 11.07 -5.43
N SER A 67 -0.72 11.75 -4.78
CA SER A 67 -2.03 11.20 -4.41
C SER A 67 -3.07 11.52 -5.48
N LEU A 68 -3.86 10.53 -5.86
CA LEU A 68 -4.81 10.61 -6.95
C LEU A 68 -6.23 10.27 -6.49
N SER A 69 -7.21 10.91 -7.13
CA SER A 69 -8.62 10.56 -7.01
C SER A 69 -9.31 10.81 -8.35
N SER A 70 -10.31 10.00 -8.69
CA SER A 70 -11.18 10.28 -9.86
C SER A 70 -12.39 11.14 -9.51
N ASP A 71 -12.78 11.18 -8.23
CA ASP A 71 -13.83 12.06 -7.72
C ASP A 71 -13.60 12.35 -6.23
N PRO A 72 -12.84 13.41 -5.90
CA PRO A 72 -12.56 13.74 -4.50
C PRO A 72 -13.78 14.31 -3.75
N LYS A 73 -14.87 14.66 -4.46
CA LYS A 73 -16.10 15.18 -3.82
C LYS A 73 -16.98 14.04 -3.33
N GLU A 74 -17.00 12.92 -4.05
CA GLU A 74 -17.77 11.73 -3.73
C GLU A 74 -16.85 10.49 -3.67
N PRO A 75 -15.88 10.45 -2.72
CA PRO A 75 -14.79 9.47 -2.72
C PRO A 75 -15.24 8.01 -2.67
N ASN A 76 -16.40 7.73 -2.07
CA ASN A 76 -16.94 6.38 -1.90
C ASN A 76 -17.89 5.91 -3.03
N LYS A 77 -18.11 6.74 -4.06
CA LYS A 77 -18.99 6.42 -5.19
C LYS A 77 -18.21 6.23 -6.47
N ASP A 78 -18.85 5.66 -7.48
CA ASP A 78 -18.28 5.67 -8.82
C ASP A 78 -18.25 7.10 -9.36
N PRO A 79 -17.16 7.53 -10.02
CA PRO A 79 -16.08 6.67 -10.52
C PRO A 79 -14.95 6.34 -9.52
N ASN A 80 -14.85 7.02 -8.36
CA ASN A 80 -13.71 6.87 -7.45
C ASN A 80 -13.58 5.50 -6.79
N ARG A 81 -14.71 4.86 -6.47
CA ARG A 81 -14.72 3.48 -5.99
C ARG A 81 -14.09 2.52 -7.00
N ALA A 82 -14.46 2.61 -8.28
CA ALA A 82 -13.84 1.81 -9.34
C ALA A 82 -12.36 2.16 -9.54
N PHE A 83 -12.00 3.45 -9.48
CA PHE A 83 -10.61 3.89 -9.58
C PHE A 83 -9.71 3.26 -8.51
N ASN A 84 -10.15 3.24 -7.24
CA ASN A 84 -9.42 2.61 -6.14
C ASN A 84 -9.47 1.07 -6.21
N ALA A 85 -10.61 0.47 -6.56
CA ALA A 85 -10.75 -0.98 -6.57
C ALA A 85 -9.96 -1.70 -7.67
N PHE A 86 -9.66 -1.01 -8.76
CA PHE A 86 -9.03 -1.61 -9.94
C PHE A 86 -7.59 -1.19 -10.15
N SER A 87 -7.17 -0.07 -9.54
CA SER A 87 -5.75 0.26 -9.46
C SER A 87 -5.06 -0.77 -8.58
N CYS A 88 -3.99 -1.38 -9.08
CA CYS A 88 -3.22 -2.38 -8.35
C CYS A 88 -1.81 -1.88 -8.11
N ILE A 89 -1.22 -2.21 -6.96
CA ILE A 89 0.18 -1.95 -6.66
C ILE A 89 1.04 -2.55 -7.78
N GLY A 90 1.91 -1.73 -8.38
CA GLY A 90 2.74 -2.07 -9.52
C GLY A 90 2.18 -1.67 -10.89
N ASN A 91 0.92 -1.22 -10.97
CA ASN A 91 0.36 -0.78 -12.25
C ASN A 91 1.02 0.49 -12.77
N GLU A 92 1.10 0.58 -14.09
CA GLU A 92 1.59 1.75 -14.80
C GLU A 92 0.57 2.90 -14.75
N ALA A 93 1.02 4.06 -14.31
CA ALA A 93 0.31 5.33 -14.35
C ALA A 93 0.94 6.23 -15.41
N VAL A 94 0.13 6.83 -16.28
CA VAL A 94 0.59 7.72 -17.36
C VAL A 94 -0.09 9.07 -17.23
N ILE A 95 0.69 10.14 -17.18
CA ILE A 95 0.16 11.51 -17.20
C ILE A 95 -0.30 11.82 -18.63
N ILE A 96 -1.56 12.24 -18.81
CA ILE A 96 -2.17 12.45 -20.13
C ILE A 96 -2.48 13.93 -20.44
N SER A 97 -2.13 14.85 -19.53
CA SER A 97 -2.29 16.30 -19.68
C SER A 97 -1.07 17.07 -19.13
N GLY A 98 -1.11 18.40 -19.25
CA GLY A 98 -0.14 19.31 -18.65
C GLY A 98 1.27 19.23 -19.21
N GLU A 99 2.20 19.84 -18.49
CA GLU A 99 3.61 19.91 -18.88
C GLU A 99 4.31 18.55 -18.74
N ALA A 100 3.87 17.73 -17.78
CA ALA A 100 4.40 16.39 -17.54
C ALA A 100 3.75 15.30 -18.45
N LYS A 101 2.96 15.68 -19.46
CA LYS A 101 2.27 14.73 -20.35
C LYS A 101 3.23 13.70 -20.95
N GLY A 102 2.84 12.43 -20.87
CA GLY A 102 3.58 11.28 -21.38
C GLY A 102 4.55 10.67 -20.36
N ALA A 103 4.78 11.34 -19.24
CA ALA A 103 5.53 10.77 -18.12
C ALA A 103 4.82 9.55 -17.54
N ARG A 104 5.62 8.63 -17.00
CA ARG A 104 5.17 7.34 -16.47
C ARG A 104 5.55 7.23 -15.01
N GLY A 105 4.65 6.66 -14.23
CA GLY A 105 4.82 6.35 -12.82
C GLY A 105 4.26 4.97 -12.50
N VAL A 106 4.28 4.62 -11.22
CA VAL A 106 3.86 3.32 -10.73
C VAL A 106 2.96 3.48 -9.52
N VAL A 107 1.83 2.77 -9.49
CA VAL A 107 0.95 2.72 -8.31
C VAL A 107 1.67 2.00 -7.16
N THR A 108 1.70 2.62 -6.00
CA THR A 108 2.45 2.11 -4.83
C THR A 108 1.57 1.79 -3.64
N GLY A 109 0.30 2.23 -3.65
CA GLY A 109 -0.61 1.98 -2.54
C GLY A 109 -1.96 2.64 -2.71
N HIS A 110 -2.86 2.33 -1.78
CA HIS A 110 -4.20 2.90 -1.65
C HIS A 110 -4.44 3.24 -0.20
N HIS A 111 -4.95 4.43 0.06
CA HIS A 111 -5.29 4.89 1.40
C HIS A 111 -6.81 4.99 1.54
N GLY A 112 -7.38 4.07 2.30
CA GLY A 112 -8.80 3.96 2.57
C GLY A 112 -9.32 5.11 3.44
N GLY A 113 -10.62 5.40 3.38
CA GLY A 113 -11.25 6.50 4.11
C GLY A 113 -11.10 7.84 3.38
N VAL A 114 -9.88 8.21 2.98
CA VAL A 114 -9.67 9.32 2.03
C VAL A 114 -9.83 8.90 0.58
N GLU A 115 -9.74 7.59 0.31
CA GLU A 115 -9.95 6.93 -0.99
C GLU A 115 -9.01 7.46 -2.09
N HIS A 116 -7.72 7.52 -1.74
CA HIS A 116 -6.65 7.95 -2.63
C HIS A 116 -5.87 6.75 -3.19
N VAL A 117 -5.49 6.85 -4.47
CA VAL A 117 -4.46 6.00 -5.07
C VAL A 117 -3.13 6.74 -5.04
N ILE A 118 -2.06 6.10 -4.58
CA ILE A 118 -0.73 6.69 -4.45
C ILE A 118 0.16 6.23 -5.60
N VAL A 119 0.85 7.17 -6.25
CA VAL A 119 1.69 6.90 -7.42
C VAL A 119 3.07 7.52 -7.25
N ASP A 120 4.10 6.72 -7.49
CA ASP A 120 5.50 7.16 -7.53
C ASP A 120 5.89 7.59 -8.95
N PHE A 121 6.29 8.84 -9.08
CA PHE A 121 6.90 9.44 -10.27
C PHE A 121 8.34 9.85 -9.96
N ASP A 122 9.16 10.05 -10.99
CA ASP A 122 10.52 10.58 -10.80
C ASP A 122 10.52 12.07 -10.43
N ASP A 123 11.64 12.56 -9.90
CA ASP A 123 11.75 13.93 -9.42
C ASP A 123 11.53 14.97 -10.55
N ALA A 124 11.96 14.68 -11.78
CA ALA A 124 11.79 15.60 -12.90
C ALA A 124 10.31 15.74 -13.32
N VAL A 125 9.50 14.72 -13.07
CA VAL A 125 8.05 14.75 -13.23
C VAL A 125 7.39 15.52 -12.10
N LEU A 126 7.83 15.33 -10.86
CA LEU A 126 7.26 16.02 -9.69
C LEU A 126 7.41 17.54 -9.79
N GLU A 127 8.48 18.05 -10.40
CA GLU A 127 8.66 19.48 -10.69
C GLU A 127 7.71 20.06 -11.74
N LYS A 128 7.00 19.21 -12.51
CA LYS A 128 6.15 19.61 -13.65
C LYS A 128 4.68 19.29 -13.47
N ILE A 129 4.36 18.24 -12.72
CA ILE A 129 3.00 17.80 -12.50
C ILE A 129 2.24 18.82 -11.64
N THR A 130 0.98 19.07 -11.96
CA THR A 130 0.14 19.99 -11.20
C THR A 130 -1.14 19.32 -10.71
N GLN A 131 -1.90 20.05 -9.88
CA GLN A 131 -3.20 19.60 -9.40
C GLN A 131 -4.28 19.50 -10.49
N ASP A 132 -4.03 20.09 -11.66
CA ASP A 132 -4.95 20.05 -12.79
C ASP A 132 -4.71 18.84 -13.72
N ASP A 133 -3.65 18.06 -13.45
CA ASP A 133 -3.24 16.97 -14.32
C ASP A 133 -4.10 15.71 -14.18
N LYS A 134 -4.34 15.09 -15.34
CA LYS A 134 -5.07 13.83 -15.50
C LYS A 134 -4.11 12.67 -15.65
N ILE A 135 -4.38 11.60 -14.93
CA ILE A 135 -3.56 10.39 -14.91
C ILE A 135 -4.43 9.21 -15.35
N LEU A 136 -3.94 8.45 -16.31
CA LEU A 136 -4.51 7.18 -16.75
C LEU A 136 -3.73 6.03 -16.13
N ILE A 137 -4.40 5.17 -15.37
CA ILE A 137 -3.82 3.93 -14.83
C ILE A 137 -4.26 2.78 -15.72
N ARG A 138 -3.29 1.95 -16.13
CA ARG A 138 -3.54 0.68 -16.82
C ARG A 138 -3.81 -0.40 -15.78
N ALA A 139 -5.02 -0.39 -15.24
CA ALA A 139 -5.49 -1.32 -14.21
C ALA A 139 -5.30 -2.78 -14.64
N TYR A 140 -4.57 -3.55 -13.81
CA TYR A 140 -4.24 -4.94 -14.07
C TYR A 140 -3.86 -5.68 -12.78
N GLY A 141 -4.65 -6.69 -12.36
CA GLY A 141 -4.31 -7.51 -11.19
C GLY A 141 -5.52 -7.96 -10.38
N GLN A 142 -6.62 -7.20 -10.39
CA GLN A 142 -7.84 -7.61 -9.69
C GLN A 142 -8.39 -8.93 -10.29
N GLY A 143 -8.63 -9.91 -9.42
CA GLY A 143 -9.03 -11.27 -9.80
C GLY A 143 -7.88 -12.27 -9.98
N LEU A 144 -6.62 -11.84 -9.79
CA LEU A 144 -5.45 -12.72 -9.76
C LEU A 144 -5.59 -13.76 -8.64
N SER A 145 -5.24 -15.01 -8.94
CA SER A 145 -5.29 -16.14 -8.00
C SER A 145 -4.15 -17.11 -8.25
N LEU A 146 -3.66 -17.73 -7.19
CA LEU A 146 -2.76 -18.87 -7.25
C LEU A 146 -3.57 -20.15 -7.47
N THR A 147 -3.41 -20.83 -8.61
CA THR A 147 -4.23 -22.00 -8.96
C THR A 147 -3.78 -23.27 -8.24
N ASP A 148 -2.52 -23.33 -7.86
CA ASP A 148 -1.89 -24.34 -7.02
C ASP A 148 -2.09 -24.10 -5.51
N TYR A 149 -2.46 -22.88 -5.10
CA TYR A 149 -2.75 -22.50 -3.71
C TYR A 149 -4.11 -21.76 -3.57
N PRO A 150 -5.25 -22.43 -3.81
CA PRO A 150 -6.57 -21.77 -3.88
C PRO A 150 -7.06 -21.16 -2.54
N ASP A 151 -6.49 -21.58 -1.41
CA ASP A 151 -6.78 -21.03 -0.09
C ASP A 151 -5.99 -19.74 0.22
N ILE A 152 -5.02 -19.39 -0.64
CA ILE A 152 -4.28 -18.13 -0.57
C ILE A 152 -4.95 -17.14 -1.53
N LYS A 153 -5.45 -16.04 -0.98
CA LYS A 153 -6.09 -14.99 -1.75
C LYS A 153 -5.12 -13.86 -2.06
N LEU A 154 -5.27 -13.26 -3.24
CA LEU A 154 -4.53 -12.09 -3.68
C LEU A 154 -5.48 -10.92 -3.91
N PHE A 155 -4.99 -9.71 -3.66
CA PHE A 155 -5.74 -8.47 -3.85
C PHE A 155 -4.82 -7.40 -4.43
N SER A 156 -5.34 -6.61 -5.37
CA SER A 156 -4.78 -5.31 -5.78
C SER A 156 -3.27 -5.32 -6.07
N LEU A 157 -2.78 -6.39 -6.70
CA LEU A 157 -1.36 -6.62 -6.97
C LEU A 157 -1.15 -6.92 -8.45
N ASP A 158 -0.26 -6.17 -9.10
CA ASP A 158 0.15 -6.46 -10.46
C ASP A 158 0.85 -7.84 -10.52
N PRO A 159 0.49 -8.75 -11.45
CA PRO A 159 1.12 -10.05 -11.59
C PRO A 159 2.65 -9.99 -11.76
N GLY A 160 3.18 -8.92 -12.34
CA GLY A 160 4.62 -8.67 -12.44
C GLY A 160 5.29 -8.46 -11.08
N VAL A 161 4.62 -7.79 -10.14
CA VAL A 161 5.12 -7.63 -8.76
C VAL A 161 5.14 -8.98 -8.06
N LEU A 162 4.06 -9.77 -8.15
CA LEU A 162 3.99 -11.12 -7.57
C LEU A 162 5.18 -11.98 -8.02
N LYS A 163 5.51 -11.97 -9.32
CA LYS A 163 6.67 -12.69 -9.87
C LYS A 163 8.00 -12.18 -9.31
N GLY A 164 8.11 -10.88 -9.06
CA GLY A 164 9.30 -10.24 -8.51
C GLY A 164 9.53 -10.45 -7.01
N MET A 165 8.50 -10.89 -6.25
CA MET A 165 8.59 -11.05 -4.79
C MET A 165 9.54 -12.15 -4.32
N GLY A 166 9.96 -13.09 -5.19
CA GLY A 166 10.87 -14.17 -4.80
C GLY A 166 10.26 -15.18 -3.82
N ILE A 167 8.96 -15.45 -3.97
CA ILE A 167 8.22 -16.45 -3.18
C ILE A 167 8.71 -17.86 -3.52
N ILE A 168 8.85 -18.71 -2.50
CA ILE A 168 9.32 -20.08 -2.64
C ILE A 168 8.27 -21.05 -2.09
N ALA A 169 7.95 -22.09 -2.85
CA ALA A 169 7.15 -23.21 -2.34
C ALA A 169 8.02 -24.09 -1.43
N SER A 170 7.55 -24.33 -0.20
CA SER A 170 8.20 -25.24 0.74
C SER A 170 7.78 -26.70 0.49
N ASN A 171 8.55 -27.64 1.03
CA ASN A 171 8.29 -29.07 0.88
C ASN A 171 7.00 -29.55 1.57
N ASP A 172 6.45 -28.78 2.52
CA ASP A 172 5.21 -29.07 3.24
C ASP A 172 3.96 -28.40 2.63
N GLY A 173 4.07 -27.88 1.40
CA GLY A 173 2.94 -27.30 0.68
C GLY A 173 2.54 -25.90 1.17
N LYS A 174 3.48 -25.15 1.73
CA LYS A 174 3.31 -23.73 2.11
C LYS A 174 4.10 -22.82 1.18
N LEU A 175 3.87 -21.52 1.30
CA LEU A 175 4.62 -20.47 0.61
C LEU A 175 5.48 -19.69 1.58
N GLU A 176 6.79 -19.71 1.35
CA GLU A 176 7.73 -18.80 1.99
C GLU A 176 7.72 -17.46 1.27
N VAL A 177 7.16 -16.43 1.91
CA VAL A 177 6.98 -15.10 1.33
C VAL A 177 7.97 -14.11 1.94
N PRO A 178 8.82 -13.45 1.14
CA PRO A 178 9.75 -12.43 1.62
C PRO A 178 9.05 -11.21 2.20
N VAL A 179 9.45 -10.84 3.41
CA VAL A 179 8.96 -9.64 4.10
C VAL A 179 10.09 -8.93 4.83
N ALA A 180 10.04 -7.61 4.89
CA ALA A 180 10.99 -6.80 5.64
C ALA A 180 10.81 -6.97 7.16
N ALA A 181 9.57 -7.18 7.60
CA ALA A 181 9.24 -7.38 9.01
C ALA A 181 8.00 -8.26 9.21
N VAL A 182 7.87 -8.77 10.45
CA VAL A 182 6.68 -9.49 10.93
C VAL A 182 6.03 -8.64 12.01
N VAL A 183 4.76 -8.32 11.84
CA VAL A 183 3.95 -7.48 12.71
C VAL A 183 3.01 -8.38 13.54
N PRO A 184 3.10 -8.36 14.87
CA PRO A 184 2.12 -9.02 15.73
C PRO A 184 0.71 -8.46 15.48
N GLY A 185 -0.30 -9.32 15.32
CA GLY A 185 -1.66 -8.88 14.99
C GLY A 185 -2.26 -7.86 15.97
N MET A 186 -1.87 -7.95 17.26
CA MET A 186 -2.29 -7.00 18.29
C MET A 186 -1.83 -5.54 18.06
N PHE A 187 -0.92 -5.30 17.10
CA PHE A 187 -0.53 -3.94 16.73
C PHE A 187 -1.41 -3.36 15.64
N MET A 188 -2.32 -4.10 15.04
CA MET A 188 -3.18 -3.55 13.99
C MET A 188 -4.32 -2.72 14.59
N GLY A 189 -4.70 -1.62 13.92
CA GLY A 189 -5.63 -0.62 14.44
C GLY A 189 -6.63 -0.09 13.43
N SER A 190 -6.54 1.20 13.11
CA SER A 190 -7.45 1.89 12.20
C SER A 190 -7.63 1.09 10.90
N GLY A 191 -8.86 1.02 10.40
CA GLY A 191 -9.26 0.14 9.30
C GLY A 191 -9.88 -1.19 9.72
N LEU A 192 -9.59 -1.72 10.92
CA LEU A 192 -10.21 -2.97 11.40
C LEU A 192 -11.74 -2.90 11.39
N GLY A 193 -12.38 -3.99 10.94
CA GLY A 193 -13.83 -4.08 10.79
C GLY A 193 -14.37 -3.63 9.41
N HIS A 194 -13.55 -3.00 8.57
CA HIS A 194 -13.90 -2.73 7.18
C HIS A 194 -13.71 -3.97 6.29
N ASN A 195 -14.42 -3.99 5.16
CA ASN A 195 -14.39 -5.04 4.13
C ASN A 195 -13.76 -4.56 2.80
N ASP A 196 -12.98 -3.49 2.87
CA ASP A 196 -12.38 -2.81 1.72
C ASP A 196 -10.95 -3.27 1.43
N VAL A 197 -10.61 -4.53 1.77
CA VAL A 197 -9.26 -5.12 1.62
C VAL A 197 -8.69 -4.95 0.21
N TYR A 198 -9.57 -4.91 -0.80
CA TYR A 198 -9.22 -4.76 -2.21
C TYR A 198 -8.97 -3.30 -2.66
N LYS A 199 -9.19 -2.30 -1.80
CA LYS A 199 -9.04 -0.88 -2.18
C LYS A 199 -8.51 0.04 -1.08
N GLY A 200 -8.27 -0.47 0.11
CA GLY A 200 -7.80 0.31 1.25
C GLY A 200 -6.69 -0.39 2.02
N ASP A 201 -6.42 0.16 3.18
CA ASP A 201 -5.36 -0.21 4.08
C ASP A 201 -5.83 -0.16 5.54
N TYR A 202 -4.95 -0.61 6.43
CA TYR A 202 -5.16 -0.58 7.86
C TYR A 202 -3.83 -0.43 8.59
N ASP A 203 -3.88 0.15 9.78
CA ASP A 203 -2.70 0.77 10.38
C ASP A 203 -1.97 -0.15 11.36
N ILE A 204 -0.64 -0.11 11.33
CA ILE A 204 0.19 -0.60 12.42
C ILE A 204 0.23 0.49 13.49
N GLN A 205 -0.44 0.28 14.62
CA GLN A 205 -0.45 1.22 15.75
C GLN A 205 0.93 1.37 16.37
N THR A 206 1.34 2.62 16.59
CA THR A 206 2.70 2.96 17.06
C THR A 206 2.73 3.62 18.44
N SER A 207 1.64 3.50 19.19
CA SER A 207 1.49 4.11 20.52
C SER A 207 2.54 3.64 21.55
N ASP A 208 2.97 2.38 21.49
CA ASP A 208 4.08 1.86 22.30
C ASP A 208 5.36 1.77 21.45
N ARG A 209 6.14 2.85 21.47
CA ARG A 209 7.41 2.95 20.73
C ARG A 209 8.44 1.89 21.13
N GLU A 210 8.42 1.46 22.39
CA GLU A 210 9.35 0.42 22.84
C GLU A 210 8.92 -0.95 22.32
N ALA A 211 7.62 -1.23 22.21
CA ALA A 211 7.11 -2.42 21.53
C ALA A 211 7.46 -2.42 20.04
N ILE A 212 7.33 -1.27 19.36
CA ILE A 212 7.74 -1.10 17.95
C ILE A 212 9.22 -1.48 17.77
N LYS A 213 10.13 -0.92 18.58
CA LYS A 213 11.57 -1.24 18.53
C LYS A 213 11.88 -2.70 18.87
N ARG A 214 11.23 -3.26 19.90
CA ARG A 214 11.41 -4.68 20.29
C ARG A 214 11.02 -5.65 19.18
N ASN A 215 10.07 -5.27 18.31
CA ASN A 215 9.66 -6.04 17.14
C ASN A 215 10.36 -5.59 15.84
N HIS A 216 11.37 -4.72 15.93
CA HIS A 216 12.14 -4.20 14.79
C HIS A 216 11.29 -3.45 13.74
N LEU A 217 10.14 -2.94 14.14
CA LEU A 217 9.23 -2.20 13.27
C LEU A 217 9.65 -0.74 13.09
N ASP A 218 10.57 -0.23 13.91
CA ASP A 218 11.15 1.12 13.83
C ASP A 218 11.98 1.37 12.56
N LYS A 219 12.26 0.33 11.78
CA LYS A 219 13.04 0.37 10.54
C LYS A 219 12.20 0.30 9.27
N LEU A 220 10.87 0.27 9.41
CA LEU A 220 9.96 0.19 8.28
C LEU A 220 10.14 1.36 7.31
N ARG A 221 10.07 1.05 6.03
CA ARG A 221 10.10 2.01 4.94
C ARG A 221 8.83 1.92 4.12
N LEU A 222 8.49 3.04 3.47
CA LEU A 222 7.44 3.06 2.45
C LEU A 222 7.77 2.04 1.36
N GLY A 223 6.80 1.20 1.02
CA GLY A 223 6.92 0.12 0.05
C GLY A 223 7.45 -1.20 0.59
N ASP A 224 7.80 -1.30 1.88
CA ASP A 224 8.21 -2.58 2.47
C ASP A 224 7.03 -3.56 2.48
N PHE A 225 7.30 -4.82 2.15
CA PHE A 225 6.36 -5.91 2.36
C PHE A 225 6.45 -6.37 3.82
N VAL A 226 5.32 -6.51 4.51
CA VAL A 226 5.24 -6.98 5.90
C VAL A 226 4.29 -8.16 6.03
N ALA A 227 4.56 -9.04 6.97
CA ALA A 227 3.63 -10.10 7.36
C ALA A 227 2.93 -9.76 8.67
N ILE A 228 1.61 -9.76 8.68
CA ILE A 228 0.78 -9.52 9.85
C ILE A 228 0.29 -10.87 10.36
N GLN A 229 0.68 -11.19 11.60
CA GLN A 229 0.32 -12.44 12.25
C GLN A 229 -1.12 -12.42 12.74
N ASP A 230 -1.76 -13.57 12.70
CA ASP A 230 -3.10 -13.82 13.24
C ASP A 230 -4.18 -12.93 12.65
N HIS A 231 -4.01 -12.47 11.41
CA HIS A 231 -5.03 -11.69 10.69
C HIS A 231 -5.42 -12.40 9.40
N ASP A 232 -6.72 -12.69 9.27
CA ASP A 232 -7.36 -13.08 8.02
C ASP A 232 -7.93 -11.84 7.35
N SER A 233 -7.58 -11.65 6.08
CA SER A 233 -8.03 -10.52 5.26
C SER A 233 -8.82 -11.01 4.05
N SER A 234 -9.38 -12.22 4.10
CA SER A 234 -10.03 -12.85 2.95
C SER A 234 -11.25 -12.10 2.41
N TYR A 235 -11.86 -11.23 3.22
CA TYR A 235 -13.06 -10.43 2.91
C TYR A 235 -13.07 -9.09 3.67
N GLY A 236 -12.59 -9.08 4.90
CA GLY A 236 -12.38 -7.91 5.75
C GLY A 236 -11.29 -8.24 6.76
N TRP A 237 -10.69 -7.24 7.38
CA TRP A 237 -9.62 -7.46 8.34
C TRP A 237 -10.18 -7.95 9.67
N THR A 238 -9.78 -9.15 10.09
CA THR A 238 -10.20 -9.75 11.36
C THR A 238 -9.07 -10.56 11.99
N TYR A 239 -9.05 -10.58 13.33
CA TYR A 239 -8.19 -11.50 14.07
C TYR A 239 -8.63 -12.94 13.85
N LYS A 240 -7.68 -13.81 13.54
CA LYS A 240 -7.82 -15.26 13.44
C LYS A 240 -6.46 -15.90 13.67
N GLU A 241 -6.31 -16.58 14.80
CA GLU A 241 -5.08 -17.26 15.17
C GLU A 241 -4.59 -18.21 14.05
N GLY A 242 -3.31 -18.11 13.72
CA GLY A 242 -2.65 -18.91 12.68
C GLY A 242 -2.90 -18.44 11.24
N ALA A 243 -3.76 -17.44 11.02
CA ALA A 243 -3.86 -16.75 9.73
C ALA A 243 -2.68 -15.81 9.52
N VAL A 244 -2.33 -15.54 8.27
CA VAL A 244 -1.25 -14.62 7.92
C VAL A 244 -1.72 -13.75 6.76
N THR A 245 -1.51 -12.44 6.91
CA THR A 245 -1.72 -11.45 5.85
C THR A 245 -0.40 -10.82 5.47
N ILE A 246 -0.12 -10.72 4.18
CA ILE A 246 0.99 -9.94 3.63
C ILE A 246 0.43 -8.63 3.10
N GLY A 247 1.10 -7.54 3.41
CA GLY A 247 0.77 -6.23 2.89
C GLY A 247 1.99 -5.38 2.58
N VAL A 248 1.75 -4.21 2.00
CA VAL A 248 2.77 -3.23 1.63
C VAL A 248 2.56 -1.98 2.48
N ILE A 249 3.63 -1.39 3.01
CA ILE A 249 3.56 -0.11 3.73
C ILE A 249 3.32 1.03 2.73
N ILE A 250 2.22 1.79 2.86
CA ILE A 250 1.79 2.76 1.82
C ILE A 250 1.83 4.23 2.26
N HIS A 251 1.72 4.53 3.55
CA HIS A 251 1.88 5.88 4.09
C HIS A 251 2.70 5.86 5.39
N THR A 252 3.15 7.05 5.80
CA THR A 252 4.00 7.21 6.98
C THR A 252 3.23 7.01 8.27
N ASP A 253 3.95 7.06 9.39
CA ASP A 253 3.36 7.06 10.71
C ASP A 253 2.35 8.20 10.93
N SER A 254 1.55 8.04 11.97
CA SER A 254 0.60 9.03 12.47
C SER A 254 0.92 9.34 13.93
N HIS A 255 0.33 10.41 14.45
CA HIS A 255 0.29 10.76 15.85
C HIS A 255 -1.04 10.37 16.50
N LEU A 256 -2.08 10.01 15.73
CA LEU A 256 -3.43 9.75 16.22
C LEU A 256 -3.54 8.39 16.95
N ALA A 257 -4.36 8.33 17.99
CA ALA A 257 -4.61 7.10 18.72
C ALA A 257 -5.24 6.03 17.81
N GLY A 258 -4.67 4.83 17.81
CA GLY A 258 -5.13 3.73 16.94
C GLY A 258 -4.58 3.78 15.51
N HIS A 259 -3.77 4.78 15.15
CA HIS A 259 -3.16 4.94 13.84
C HIS A 259 -1.63 4.77 13.87
N GLY A 260 -1.04 4.59 12.68
CA GLY A 260 0.39 4.55 12.40
C GLY A 260 0.65 4.27 10.90
N PRO A 261 1.75 3.62 10.49
CA PRO A 261 1.98 3.32 9.07
C PRO A 261 0.89 2.41 8.49
N GLY A 262 0.30 2.83 7.39
CA GLY A 262 -0.78 2.10 6.71
C GLY A 262 -0.26 0.93 5.90
N VAL A 263 -1.00 -0.18 5.95
CA VAL A 263 -0.67 -1.44 5.28
C VAL A 263 -1.78 -1.83 4.31
N GLN A 264 -1.49 -1.77 3.01
CA GLN A 264 -2.41 -2.34 2.02
C GLN A 264 -2.19 -3.85 1.90
N THR A 265 -3.23 -4.64 2.10
CA THR A 265 -3.19 -6.09 1.90
C THR A 265 -2.99 -6.46 0.44
N VAL A 266 -2.08 -7.41 0.17
CA VAL A 266 -1.86 -7.96 -1.18
C VAL A 266 -2.02 -9.47 -1.25
N MET A 267 -1.85 -10.16 -0.12
CA MET A 267 -1.98 -11.61 -0.03
C MET A 267 -2.43 -12.02 1.36
N THR A 268 -3.26 -13.05 1.48
CA THR A 268 -3.69 -13.55 2.79
C THR A 268 -4.06 -15.02 2.73
N SER A 269 -3.92 -15.69 3.86
CA SER A 269 -4.41 -17.04 4.06
C SER A 269 -5.04 -17.14 5.43
N SER A 270 -6.30 -17.60 5.45
CA SER A 270 -7.02 -17.91 6.69
C SER A 270 -6.55 -19.22 7.36
N LYS A 271 -5.60 -19.90 6.72
CA LYS A 271 -4.89 -21.12 7.15
C LYS A 271 -3.39 -20.81 7.28
N SER A 272 -2.63 -21.64 7.99
CA SER A 272 -1.17 -21.49 8.12
C SER A 272 -0.40 -21.94 6.86
N LEU A 273 -0.73 -21.37 5.70
CA LEU A 273 -0.13 -21.67 4.39
C LEU A 273 0.93 -20.67 3.95
N ILE A 274 1.02 -19.51 4.61
CA ILE A 274 2.04 -18.50 4.35
C ILE A 274 3.04 -18.52 5.51
N VAL A 275 4.31 -18.66 5.16
CA VAL A 275 5.44 -18.61 6.10
C VAL A 275 6.25 -17.35 5.79
N PRO A 276 6.24 -16.33 6.66
CA PRO A 276 7.04 -15.13 6.44
C PRO A 276 8.55 -15.47 6.45
N ARG A 277 9.28 -15.02 5.43
CA ARG A 277 10.75 -15.11 5.37
C ARG A 277 11.34 -13.71 5.45
N ILE A 278 12.07 -13.41 6.52
CA ILE A 278 12.69 -12.09 6.69
C ILE A 278 13.70 -11.81 5.56
N ASN A 279 13.50 -10.71 4.86
CA ASN A 279 14.38 -10.18 3.83
C ASN A 279 14.33 -8.64 3.87
N PRO A 280 15.42 -7.95 4.28
CA PRO A 280 15.48 -6.49 4.28
C PRO A 280 15.28 -5.84 2.90
N ASP A 281 15.45 -6.60 1.82
CA ASP A 281 15.25 -6.12 0.45
C ASP A 281 13.82 -6.36 -0.06
N ALA A 282 12.91 -6.82 0.79
CA ALA A 282 11.51 -7.00 0.43
C ALA A 282 10.76 -5.66 0.37
N ASN A 283 11.04 -4.88 -0.67
CA ASN A 283 10.46 -3.56 -0.90
C ASN A 283 10.11 -3.38 -2.39
N ILE A 284 8.94 -2.80 -2.67
CA ILE A 284 8.48 -2.57 -4.05
C ILE A 284 9.44 -1.68 -4.87
N GLY A 285 10.08 -0.70 -4.22
CA GLY A 285 11.08 0.17 -4.83
C GLY A 285 12.28 -0.62 -5.37
N ILE A 286 12.70 -1.67 -4.66
CA ILE A 286 13.78 -2.56 -5.09
C ILE A 286 13.34 -3.43 -6.27
N TYR A 287 12.12 -3.97 -6.20
CA TYR A 287 11.57 -4.86 -7.22
C TYR A 287 11.32 -4.15 -8.55
N LEU A 288 10.83 -2.90 -8.49
CA LEU A 288 10.43 -2.13 -9.67
C LEU A 288 11.42 -1.02 -10.06
N LYS A 289 12.49 -0.82 -9.29
CA LYS A 289 13.50 0.24 -9.50
C LYS A 289 12.88 1.65 -9.50
N ILE A 290 12.06 1.92 -8.49
CA ILE A 290 11.38 3.21 -8.26
C ILE A 290 11.78 3.82 -6.92
N GLY A 291 11.27 5.02 -6.61
CA GLY A 291 11.58 5.73 -5.36
C GLY A 291 13.09 5.89 -5.15
N ARG A 292 13.59 5.47 -3.99
CA ARG A 292 15.02 5.56 -3.63
C ARG A 292 15.95 4.60 -4.39
N TRP A 293 15.40 3.70 -5.21
CA TRP A 293 16.19 2.81 -6.09
C TRP A 293 16.03 3.14 -7.57
N ARG A 294 15.47 4.31 -7.87
CA ARG A 294 15.46 4.86 -9.22
C ARG A 294 16.89 5.25 -9.62
N GLY A 295 17.32 4.78 -10.79
CA GLY A 295 18.65 5.04 -11.37
C GLY A 295 18.77 6.42 -12.00
#